data_AF-A0A1Q8ABV3-F1
#
_entry.id   AF-A0A1Q8ABV3-F1
#
_cell.length_a   1.000
_cell.length_b   1.000
_cell.length_c   1.000
_cell.angle_alpha   90.00
_cell.angle_beta   90.00
_cell.angle_gamma   90.00
#
_symmetry.space_group_name_H-M   'P 1'
#
loop_
_entity.id
_entity.type
_entity.pdbx_description
1 polymer ?
#
loop_
_entity_poly.entity_id
_entity_poly.type
_entity_poly.pdbx_seq_one_letter_code
_entity_poly.pdbx_strand_id
1 'polypeptide(L)'
;MAEPVPAFLALVAPGEVAVTRSRGFEASHRFGREGTTADRYGHASRLHGHNYVVSATIAGSIDPCTHFLVDFRSLDDLLREAVAPLDHRRLDVEYAALGDREPSTEALAVALFGALAPHVRSRLEQARLLGVRVAENDGLWADRREGGAVEVTRAYAFSAAHRLADPQRDDAENRRIYGKCANPQPHGHDYRFEVTVAGEPDPRTGLVADVKALDEAVAARGRPRSGSPSGSGSSSHRTSPASREWSSTRRRAPRSRTRDPPDD
;
A
#
# COMPACT_ATOMS: atom_id res chain seq x y z
N MET A 1 5.72 6.07 10.11
CA MET A 1 4.95 4.87 10.47
C MET A 1 5.64 3.67 9.82
N ALA A 2 5.59 2.49 10.43
CA ALA A 2 6.21 1.30 9.85
C ALA A 2 5.46 0.88 8.58
N GLU A 3 6.18 0.49 7.54
CA GLU A 3 5.56 -0.07 6.33
C GLU A 3 4.92 -1.42 6.64
N PRO A 4 3.81 -1.79 5.97
CA PRO A 4 3.18 -3.09 6.18
C PRO A 4 4.17 -4.20 5.85
N VAL A 5 4.43 -5.09 6.80
CA VAL A 5 5.35 -6.21 6.59
C VAL A 5 4.68 -7.22 5.66
N PRO A 6 5.28 -7.59 4.52
CA PRO A 6 4.68 -8.57 3.62
C PRO A 6 4.53 -9.95 4.27
N ALA A 7 3.37 -10.58 4.11
CA ALA A 7 3.06 -11.89 4.69
C ALA A 7 4.04 -12.98 4.22
N PHE A 8 4.56 -12.86 2.99
CA PHE A 8 5.51 -13.82 2.42
C PHE A 8 6.91 -13.79 3.08
N LEU A 9 7.20 -12.89 4.03
CA LEU A 9 8.40 -13.02 4.87
C LEU A 9 8.34 -14.26 5.77
N ALA A 10 7.16 -14.82 6.02
CA ALA A 10 7.01 -16.11 6.68
C ALA A 10 7.63 -17.28 5.88
N LEU A 11 8.00 -17.06 4.61
CA LEU A 11 8.62 -18.07 3.73
C LEU A 11 10.15 -18.07 3.77
N VAL A 12 10.78 -17.24 4.61
CA VAL A 12 12.23 -17.25 4.82
C VAL A 12 12.62 -18.54 5.54
N ALA A 13 13.49 -19.34 4.95
CA ALA A 13 13.92 -20.60 5.55
C ALA A 13 14.87 -20.36 6.74
N PRO A 14 14.98 -21.29 7.71
CA PRO A 14 15.97 -21.22 8.76
C PRO A 14 17.39 -21.03 8.19
N GLY A 15 18.09 -20.01 8.67
CA GLY A 15 19.45 -19.66 8.19
C GLY A 15 19.49 -18.74 6.97
N GLU A 16 18.35 -18.47 6.33
CA GLU A 16 18.26 -17.43 5.30
C GLU A 16 18.04 -16.04 5.95
N VAL A 17 18.40 -15.00 5.19
CA VAL A 17 17.98 -13.62 5.44
C VAL A 17 17.16 -13.13 4.24
N ALA A 18 16.26 -12.17 4.48
CA ALA A 18 15.49 -11.52 3.42
C ALA A 18 15.91 -10.06 3.26
N VAL A 19 15.93 -9.61 2.01
CA VAL A 19 16.16 -8.22 1.64
C VAL A 19 15.03 -7.77 0.73
N THR A 20 14.40 -6.65 1.07
CA THR A 20 13.43 -5.96 0.24
C THR A 20 14.04 -4.70 -0.33
N ARG A 21 13.89 -4.48 -1.63
CA ARG A 21 14.22 -3.22 -2.31
C ARG A 21 13.01 -2.73 -3.07
N SER A 22 12.87 -1.42 -3.13
CA SER A 22 11.70 -0.76 -3.71
C SER A 22 12.10 0.29 -4.72
N ARG A 23 11.28 0.45 -5.77
CA ARG A 23 11.48 1.44 -6.83
C ARG A 23 10.14 2.02 -7.27
N GLY A 24 10.10 3.34 -7.44
CA GLY A 24 8.94 4.03 -7.98
C GLY A 24 8.90 3.98 -9.51
N PHE A 25 7.68 4.01 -10.07
CA PHE A 25 7.44 4.33 -11.48
C PHE A 25 6.10 5.05 -11.61
N GLU A 26 5.96 5.89 -12.63
CA GLU A 26 4.73 6.64 -12.87
C GLU A 26 4.06 6.10 -14.11
N ALA A 27 2.78 5.77 -14.05
CA ALA A 27 2.09 5.24 -15.22
C ALA A 27 0.62 5.60 -15.22
N SER A 28 0.06 5.70 -16.42
CA SER A 28 -1.37 5.88 -16.64
C SER A 28 -2.03 4.57 -17.06
N HIS A 29 -3.31 4.44 -16.77
CA HIS A 29 -4.13 3.34 -17.24
C HIS A 29 -5.62 3.71 -17.26
N ARG A 30 -6.42 2.86 -17.89
CA ARG A 30 -7.86 2.80 -17.69
C ARG A 30 -8.30 1.34 -17.65
N PHE A 31 -9.36 1.08 -16.91
CA PHE A 31 -10.09 -0.18 -16.99
C PHE A 31 -11.17 -0.11 -18.07
N GLY A 32 -11.67 -1.26 -18.52
CA GLY A 32 -12.75 -1.31 -19.51
C GLY A 32 -12.28 -1.81 -20.87
N ARG A 33 -11.39 -2.81 -20.89
CA ARG A 33 -11.02 -3.51 -22.12
C ARG A 33 -12.20 -4.31 -22.67
N GLU A 34 -12.14 -4.63 -23.96
CA GLU A 34 -13.23 -5.29 -24.68
C GLU A 34 -13.71 -6.56 -23.95
N GLY A 35 -15.04 -6.70 -23.84
CA GLY A 35 -15.68 -7.79 -23.10
C GLY A 35 -15.87 -7.53 -21.60
N THR A 36 -15.31 -6.48 -21.00
CA THR A 36 -15.66 -6.04 -19.63
C THR A 36 -16.77 -5.01 -19.63
N THR A 37 -17.57 -4.95 -18.56
CA THR A 37 -18.64 -3.94 -18.44
C THR A 37 -18.08 -2.69 -17.75
N ALA A 38 -18.21 -1.54 -18.42
CA ALA A 38 -17.63 -0.28 -17.94
C ALA A 38 -18.23 0.22 -16.61
N ASP A 39 -19.46 -0.20 -16.30
CA ASP A 39 -20.18 0.11 -15.06
C ASP A 39 -19.46 -0.46 -13.81
N ARG A 40 -18.73 -1.57 -13.97
CA ARG A 40 -17.98 -2.23 -12.90
C ARG A 40 -16.91 -1.33 -12.28
N TYR A 41 -16.19 -0.57 -13.11
CA TYR A 41 -14.96 0.11 -12.70
C TYR A 41 -15.17 1.56 -12.27
N GLY A 42 -16.36 2.13 -12.49
CA GLY A 42 -16.69 3.49 -12.09
C GLY A 42 -15.64 4.50 -12.57
N HIS A 43 -15.00 5.22 -11.65
CA HIS A 43 -13.99 6.22 -11.99
C HIS A 43 -12.74 5.65 -12.66
N ALA A 44 -12.38 4.40 -12.40
CA ALA A 44 -11.20 3.75 -12.97
C ALA A 44 -11.37 3.41 -14.47
N SER A 45 -12.59 3.51 -15.01
CA SER A 45 -12.85 3.41 -16.46
C SER A 45 -12.32 4.61 -17.26
N ARG A 46 -12.06 5.74 -16.58
CA ARG A 46 -11.44 6.92 -17.19
C ARG A 46 -9.92 6.75 -17.17
N LEU A 47 -9.25 7.37 -18.15
CA LEU A 47 -7.80 7.47 -18.12
C LEU A 47 -7.37 8.25 -16.86
N HIS A 48 -6.52 7.62 -16.07
CA HIS A 48 -5.92 8.18 -14.85
C HIS A 48 -4.52 7.57 -14.68
N GLY A 49 -3.79 7.94 -13.64
CA GLY A 49 -2.49 7.37 -13.37
C GLY A 49 -2.13 7.42 -11.90
N HIS A 50 -1.07 6.69 -11.56
CA HIS A 50 -0.57 6.56 -10.20
C HIS A 50 0.96 6.63 -10.18
N ASN A 51 1.48 6.99 -9.01
CA ASN A 51 2.89 6.90 -8.69
C ASN A 51 3.09 5.57 -7.95
N TYR A 52 3.30 4.52 -8.73
CA TYR A 52 3.40 3.18 -8.21
C TYR A 52 4.73 2.97 -7.49
N VAL A 53 4.74 2.06 -6.52
CA VAL A 53 5.96 1.51 -5.92
C VAL A 53 5.97 0.01 -6.12
N VAL A 54 6.98 -0.51 -6.82
CA VAL A 54 7.28 -1.95 -6.85
C VAL A 54 8.31 -2.27 -5.78
N SER A 55 8.09 -3.35 -5.04
CA SER A 55 9.07 -3.87 -4.09
C SER A 55 9.35 -5.34 -4.40
N ALA A 56 10.62 -5.70 -4.56
CA ALA A 56 11.05 -7.09 -4.72
C ALA A 56 11.71 -7.54 -3.42
N THR A 57 11.29 -8.70 -2.92
CA THR A 57 11.88 -9.34 -1.76
C THR A 57 12.59 -10.61 -2.18
N ILE A 58 13.88 -10.67 -1.91
CA ILE A 58 14.69 -11.87 -2.11
C ILE A 58 15.04 -12.50 -0.77
N ALA A 59 15.26 -13.80 -0.76
CA ALA A 59 15.83 -14.51 0.39
C ALA A 59 16.92 -15.46 -0.05
N GLY A 60 17.84 -15.75 0.87
CA GLY A 60 18.93 -16.67 0.65
C GLY A 60 19.96 -16.63 1.77
N SER A 61 21.08 -17.31 1.55
CA SER A 61 22.18 -17.38 2.51
C SER A 61 23.12 -16.18 2.40
N ILE A 62 23.68 -15.74 3.53
CA ILE A 62 24.77 -14.77 3.53
C ILE A 62 26.04 -15.47 3.06
N ASP A 63 26.69 -14.91 2.04
CA ASP A 63 27.99 -15.38 1.59
C ASP A 63 29.04 -15.17 2.71
N PRO A 64 29.79 -16.22 3.11
CA PRO A 64 30.68 -16.16 4.27
C PRO A 64 31.94 -15.31 4.04
N CYS A 65 32.32 -15.05 2.79
CA CYS A 65 33.51 -14.28 2.42
C CYS A 65 33.20 -12.78 2.32
N THR A 66 32.03 -12.44 1.78
CA THR A 66 31.61 -11.05 1.52
C THR A 66 30.67 -10.51 2.58
N HIS A 67 30.04 -11.39 3.38
CA HIS A 67 29.01 -11.06 4.36
C HIS A 67 27.76 -10.38 3.77
N PHE A 68 27.52 -10.56 2.46
CA PHE A 68 26.32 -10.06 1.79
C PHE A 68 25.42 -11.22 1.36
N LEU A 69 24.11 -10.97 1.33
CA LEU A 69 23.18 -11.83 0.57
C LEU A 69 23.44 -11.64 -0.93
N VAL A 70 23.39 -10.40 -1.41
CA VAL A 70 23.69 -9.98 -2.80
C VAL A 70 24.24 -8.55 -2.79
N ASP A 71 24.91 -8.11 -3.87
CA ASP A 71 25.16 -6.67 -4.08
C ASP A 71 23.81 -5.96 -4.30
N PHE A 72 23.53 -4.93 -3.51
CA PHE A 72 22.29 -4.16 -3.61
C PHE A 72 22.11 -3.53 -5.00
N ARG A 73 23.20 -3.21 -5.70
CA ARG A 73 23.15 -2.69 -7.08
C ARG A 73 22.52 -3.71 -8.02
N SER A 74 22.78 -5.00 -7.83
CA SER A 74 22.22 -6.05 -8.69
C SER A 74 20.71 -6.11 -8.58
N LEU A 75 20.14 -6.01 -7.36
CA LEU A 75 18.68 -5.98 -7.18
C LEU A 75 18.07 -4.65 -7.67
N ASP A 76 18.76 -3.53 -7.47
CA ASP A 76 18.33 -2.21 -7.96
C ASP A 76 18.29 -2.15 -9.50
N ASP A 77 19.25 -2.79 -10.16
CA ASP A 77 19.32 -2.91 -11.62
C ASP A 77 18.20 -3.81 -12.15
N LEU A 78 17.94 -4.94 -11.50
CA LEU A 78 16.80 -5.80 -11.85
C LEU A 78 15.46 -5.05 -11.72
N LEU A 79 15.28 -4.29 -10.63
CA LEU A 79 14.10 -3.45 -10.47
C LEU A 79 14.02 -2.37 -11.55
N ARG A 80 15.16 -1.74 -11.91
CA ARG A 80 15.23 -0.76 -13.00
C ARG A 80 14.76 -1.34 -14.33
N GLU A 81 15.32 -2.48 -14.70
CA GLU A 81 15.01 -3.18 -15.94
C GLU A 81 13.53 -3.60 -15.98
N ALA A 82 13.01 -4.10 -14.84
CA ALA A 82 11.62 -4.54 -14.74
C ALA A 82 10.63 -3.37 -14.84
N VAL A 83 10.93 -2.18 -14.31
CA VAL A 83 10.03 -1.01 -14.37
C VAL A 83 10.17 -0.17 -15.64
N ALA A 84 11.32 -0.23 -16.32
CA ALA A 84 11.57 0.55 -17.53
C ALA A 84 10.46 0.47 -18.61
N PRO A 85 9.82 -0.69 -18.88
CA PRO A 85 8.72 -0.74 -19.85
C PRO A 85 7.38 -0.20 -19.32
N LEU A 86 7.27 0.11 -18.02
CA LEU A 86 6.05 0.65 -17.39
C LEU A 86 6.16 2.17 -17.15
N ASP A 87 7.36 2.67 -16.87
CA ASP A 87 7.58 4.04 -16.43
C ASP A 87 7.27 5.07 -17.53
N HIS A 88 6.48 6.08 -17.16
CA HIS A 88 5.90 7.10 -18.03
C HIS A 88 5.07 6.55 -19.19
N ARG A 89 4.45 5.37 -19.04
CA ARG A 89 3.64 4.72 -20.09
C ARG A 89 2.16 4.62 -19.74
N ARG A 90 1.35 4.29 -20.74
CA ARG A 90 -0.04 3.87 -20.60
C ARG A 90 -0.13 2.35 -20.57
N LEU A 91 -0.30 1.78 -19.37
CA LEU A 91 -0.20 0.34 -19.11
C LEU A 91 -1.21 -0.48 -19.91
N ASP A 92 -2.45 0.01 -20.04
CA ASP A 92 -3.52 -0.69 -20.76
C ASP A 92 -3.30 -0.77 -22.28
N VAL A 93 -2.30 -0.10 -22.83
CA VAL A 93 -2.01 -0.12 -24.27
C VAL A 93 -0.58 -0.58 -24.55
N GLU A 94 0.38 -0.13 -23.75
CA GLU A 94 1.80 -0.20 -24.08
C GLU A 94 2.53 -1.34 -23.35
N TYR A 95 1.98 -1.86 -22.25
CA TYR A 95 2.62 -2.91 -21.48
C TYR A 95 2.20 -4.30 -21.96
N ALA A 96 2.94 -4.85 -22.91
CA ALA A 96 2.64 -6.11 -23.58
C ALA A 96 2.46 -7.30 -22.63
N ALA A 97 3.13 -7.30 -21.47
CA ALA A 97 3.03 -8.38 -20.49
C ALA A 97 1.62 -8.53 -19.90
N LEU A 98 0.78 -7.49 -19.92
CA LEU A 98 -0.63 -7.62 -19.53
C LEU A 98 -1.43 -8.46 -20.52
N GLY A 99 -1.01 -8.59 -21.77
CA GLY A 99 -1.79 -9.28 -22.81
C GLY A 99 -3.14 -8.60 -22.97
N ASP A 100 -4.23 -9.35 -22.84
CA ASP A 100 -5.62 -8.85 -22.87
C ASP A 100 -6.19 -8.50 -21.48
N ARG A 101 -5.43 -8.70 -20.40
CA ARG A 101 -5.88 -8.45 -19.03
C ARG A 101 -6.05 -6.97 -18.72
N GLU A 102 -6.95 -6.67 -17.81
CA GLU A 102 -7.04 -5.32 -17.23
C GLU A 102 -5.75 -4.94 -16.47
N PRO A 103 -5.42 -3.64 -16.39
CA PRO A 103 -4.20 -3.14 -15.76
C PRO A 103 -4.37 -3.03 -14.23
N SER A 104 -4.88 -4.07 -13.57
CA SER A 104 -5.05 -4.11 -12.11
C SER A 104 -3.71 -4.19 -11.38
N THR A 105 -3.68 -3.74 -10.12
CA THR A 105 -2.49 -3.86 -9.27
C THR A 105 -2.03 -5.32 -9.17
N GLU A 106 -2.98 -6.24 -9.03
CA GLU A 106 -2.75 -7.68 -8.98
C GLU A 106 -2.13 -8.23 -10.27
N ALA A 107 -2.64 -7.81 -11.45
CA ALA A 107 -2.10 -8.22 -12.74
C ALA A 107 -0.67 -7.70 -12.92
N LEU A 108 -0.39 -6.47 -12.48
CA LEU A 108 0.96 -5.90 -12.47
C LEU A 108 1.90 -6.69 -11.53
N ALA A 109 1.44 -7.06 -10.34
CA ALA A 109 2.24 -7.87 -9.40
C ALA A 109 2.59 -9.24 -10.00
N VAL A 110 1.65 -9.90 -10.69
CA VAL A 110 1.91 -11.16 -11.41
C VAL A 110 2.91 -10.95 -12.56
N ALA A 111 2.72 -9.92 -13.39
CA ALA A 111 3.59 -9.65 -14.52
C ALA A 111 5.03 -9.32 -14.08
N LEU A 112 5.18 -8.47 -13.07
CA LEU A 112 6.49 -8.08 -12.52
C LEU A 112 7.19 -9.23 -11.81
N PHE A 113 6.44 -10.08 -11.07
CA PHE A 113 7.02 -11.30 -10.51
C PHE A 113 7.55 -12.21 -11.63
N GLY A 114 6.77 -12.41 -12.70
CA GLY A 114 7.19 -13.21 -13.86
C GLY A 114 8.41 -12.63 -14.59
N ALA A 115 8.52 -11.29 -14.65
CA ALA A 115 9.67 -10.61 -15.25
C ALA A 115 10.93 -10.71 -14.36
N LEU A 116 10.79 -10.62 -13.04
CA LEU A 116 11.93 -10.62 -12.11
C LEU A 116 12.45 -12.03 -11.81
N ALA A 117 11.58 -13.02 -11.63
CA ALA A 117 11.96 -14.34 -11.14
C ALA A 117 13.07 -15.05 -11.98
N PRO A 118 13.02 -15.07 -13.32
CA PRO A 118 14.07 -15.69 -14.13
C PRO A 118 15.43 -14.97 -14.01
N HIS A 119 15.41 -13.66 -13.84
CA HIS A 119 16.62 -12.85 -13.73
C HIS A 119 17.23 -12.93 -12.33
N VAL A 120 16.41 -12.98 -11.28
CA VAL A 120 16.89 -13.29 -9.92
C VAL A 120 17.57 -14.65 -9.92
N ARG A 121 16.93 -15.68 -10.46
CA ARG A 121 17.50 -17.04 -10.51
C ARG A 121 18.81 -17.12 -11.29
N SER A 122 18.95 -16.36 -12.38
CA SER A 122 20.14 -16.44 -13.25
C SER A 122 21.27 -15.50 -12.85
N ARG A 123 20.97 -14.37 -12.19
CA ARG A 123 21.97 -13.35 -11.83
C ARG A 123 22.32 -13.31 -10.35
N LEU A 124 21.49 -13.88 -9.47
CA LEU A 124 21.67 -13.87 -8.02
C LEU A 124 21.75 -15.31 -7.49
N GLU A 125 22.90 -15.96 -7.64
CA GLU A 125 23.07 -17.42 -7.41
C GLU A 125 22.63 -17.91 -6.02
N GLN A 126 22.97 -17.18 -4.95
CA GLN A 126 22.58 -17.56 -3.58
C GLN A 126 21.20 -17.04 -3.13
N ALA A 127 20.40 -16.44 -4.03
CA ALA A 127 19.12 -15.84 -3.69
C ALA A 127 17.97 -16.32 -4.59
N ARG A 128 16.77 -16.32 -4.02
CA ARG A 128 15.51 -16.54 -4.74
C ARG A 128 14.55 -15.40 -4.50
N LEU A 129 13.62 -15.18 -5.43
CA LEU A 129 12.58 -14.17 -5.31
C LEU A 129 11.44 -14.71 -4.44
N LEU A 130 11.30 -14.19 -3.22
CA LEU A 130 10.17 -14.54 -2.33
C LEU A 130 8.86 -13.95 -2.81
N GLY A 131 8.89 -12.72 -3.31
CA GLY A 131 7.67 -12.03 -3.65
C GLY A 131 7.90 -10.64 -4.23
N VAL A 132 6.87 -10.17 -4.92
CA VAL A 132 6.78 -8.82 -5.45
C VAL A 132 5.53 -8.15 -4.89
N ARG A 133 5.71 -6.95 -4.34
CA ARG A 133 4.62 -6.03 -4.02
C ARG A 133 4.51 -4.95 -5.08
N VAL A 134 3.30 -4.60 -5.48
CA VAL A 134 3.01 -3.40 -6.26
C VAL A 134 2.02 -2.57 -5.47
N ALA A 135 2.39 -1.35 -5.09
CA ALA A 135 1.50 -0.39 -4.44
C ALA A 135 1.09 0.68 -5.45
N GLU A 136 -0.22 0.90 -5.60
CA GLU A 136 -0.77 2.06 -6.31
C GLU A 136 -0.62 3.34 -5.48
N ASN A 137 -0.80 3.19 -4.17
CA ASN A 137 -0.69 4.23 -3.17
C ASN A 137 -0.56 3.58 -1.77
N ASP A 138 -0.42 4.41 -0.74
CA ASP A 138 -0.29 3.97 0.66
C ASP A 138 -1.51 3.21 1.22
N GLY A 139 -2.62 3.16 0.48
CA GLY A 139 -3.88 2.52 0.86
C GLY A 139 -4.30 1.34 -0.01
N LEU A 140 -3.56 1.01 -1.08
CA LEU A 140 -3.87 -0.12 -1.95
C LEU A 140 -2.61 -0.71 -2.57
N TRP A 141 -2.38 -1.99 -2.32
CA TRP A 141 -1.28 -2.75 -2.92
C TRP A 141 -1.67 -4.20 -3.17
N ALA A 142 -0.92 -4.85 -4.06
CA ALA A 142 -1.01 -6.29 -4.32
C ALA A 142 0.34 -6.96 -4.11
N ASP A 143 0.31 -8.17 -3.53
CA ASP A 143 1.45 -9.03 -3.27
C ASP A 143 1.34 -10.31 -4.11
N ARG A 144 2.38 -10.63 -4.88
CA ARG A 144 2.57 -11.94 -5.53
C ARG A 144 3.73 -12.64 -4.87
N ARG A 145 3.47 -13.72 -4.13
CA ARG A 145 4.49 -14.55 -3.45
C ARG A 145 4.90 -15.76 -4.27
N GLU A 146 6.12 -16.26 -4.14
CA GLU A 146 6.56 -17.51 -4.76
C GLU A 146 5.60 -18.67 -4.43
N GLY A 147 5.21 -19.44 -5.46
CA GLY A 147 4.37 -20.64 -5.29
C GLY A 147 2.97 -20.43 -4.69
N GLY A 148 2.50 -19.20 -4.52
CA GLY A 148 1.20 -18.92 -3.88
C GLY A 148 0.30 -17.96 -4.63
N ALA A 149 -0.92 -17.82 -4.08
CA ALA A 149 -1.96 -16.91 -4.54
C ALA A 149 -1.51 -15.44 -4.51
N VAL A 150 -2.25 -14.60 -5.24
CA VAL A 150 -2.11 -13.15 -5.15
C VAL A 150 -2.93 -12.64 -3.97
N GLU A 151 -2.39 -11.66 -3.28
CA GLU A 151 -3.06 -10.96 -2.19
C GLU A 151 -3.27 -9.51 -2.58
N VAL A 152 -4.50 -9.01 -2.48
CA VAL A 152 -4.79 -7.58 -2.59
C VAL A 152 -5.10 -7.04 -1.20
N THR A 153 -4.47 -5.94 -0.82
CA THR A 153 -4.67 -5.32 0.49
C THR A 153 -5.11 -3.88 0.35
N ARG A 154 -6.16 -3.54 1.09
CA ARG A 154 -6.72 -2.19 1.20
C ARG A 154 -6.56 -1.70 2.64
N ALA A 155 -5.95 -0.54 2.81
CA ALA A 155 -5.84 0.09 4.12
C ALA A 155 -6.95 1.12 4.32
N TYR A 156 -7.53 1.10 5.51
CA TYR A 156 -8.58 2.00 5.95
C TYR A 156 -8.12 2.76 7.20
N ALA A 157 -8.67 3.95 7.38
CA ALA A 157 -8.43 4.76 8.55
C ALA A 157 -9.74 5.24 9.17
N PHE A 158 -9.77 5.35 10.49
CA PHE A 158 -10.85 6.01 11.21
C PHE A 158 -10.31 6.67 12.47
N SER A 159 -10.97 7.73 12.92
CA SER A 159 -10.66 8.38 14.20
C SER A 159 -11.73 7.98 15.21
N ALA A 160 -11.32 7.57 16.40
CA ALA A 160 -12.24 7.29 17.49
C ALA A 160 -11.69 7.81 18.82
N ALA A 161 -12.60 8.31 19.66
CA ALA A 161 -12.27 8.69 21.02
C ALA A 161 -12.41 7.48 21.95
N HIS A 162 -11.49 7.36 22.90
CA HIS A 162 -11.58 6.32 23.92
C HIS A 162 -11.16 6.80 25.31
N ARG A 163 -11.54 6.00 26.30
CA ARG A 163 -11.07 6.05 27.68
C ARG A 163 -10.89 4.61 28.16
N LEU A 164 -9.74 4.31 28.75
CA LEU A 164 -9.48 3.04 29.41
C LEU A 164 -9.88 3.14 30.88
N ALA A 165 -10.87 2.36 31.31
CA ALA A 165 -11.29 2.28 32.69
C ALA A 165 -11.82 0.88 33.00
N ASP A 166 -11.31 0.28 34.07
CA ASP A 166 -11.93 -0.89 34.69
C ASP A 166 -13.09 -0.40 35.57
N PRO A 167 -14.34 -0.79 35.29
CA PRO A 167 -15.51 -0.33 36.04
C PRO A 167 -15.52 -0.81 37.50
N GLN A 168 -14.69 -1.78 37.87
CA GLN A 168 -14.57 -2.26 39.25
C GLN A 168 -13.55 -1.47 40.09
N ARG A 169 -12.83 -0.52 39.48
CA ARG A 169 -11.76 0.25 40.13
C ARG A 169 -12.10 1.73 40.22
N ASP A 170 -11.53 2.40 41.22
CA ASP A 170 -11.64 3.85 41.32
C ASP A 170 -10.77 4.58 40.27
N ASP A 171 -11.02 5.88 40.11
CA ASP A 171 -10.29 6.72 39.15
C ASP A 171 -8.80 6.84 39.46
N ALA A 172 -8.38 6.76 40.73
CA ALA A 172 -6.98 6.87 41.10
C ALA A 172 -6.21 5.61 40.67
N GLU A 173 -6.82 4.45 40.87
CA GLU A 173 -6.28 3.16 40.46
C GLU A 173 -6.30 3.00 38.93
N ASN A 174 -7.38 3.40 38.26
CA ASN A 174 -7.44 3.43 36.79
C ASN A 174 -6.36 4.36 36.20
N ARG A 175 -6.13 5.54 36.80
CA ARG A 175 -5.02 6.44 36.40
C ARG A 175 -3.65 5.81 36.65
N ARG A 176 -3.47 5.05 37.72
CA ARG A 176 -2.23 4.34 38.01
C ARG A 176 -1.92 3.27 36.96
N ILE A 177 -2.95 2.56 36.48
CA ILE A 177 -2.81 1.46 35.50
C ILE A 177 -2.71 1.98 34.06
N TYR A 178 -3.67 2.81 33.62
CA TYR A 178 -3.80 3.22 32.22
C TYR A 178 -3.26 4.62 31.92
N GLY A 179 -2.77 5.34 32.94
CA GLY A 179 -2.17 6.66 32.78
C GLY A 179 -3.13 7.68 32.17
N LYS A 180 -2.64 8.43 31.17
CA LYS A 180 -3.42 9.46 30.45
C LYS A 180 -4.68 8.90 29.78
N CYS A 181 -4.72 7.60 29.48
CA CYS A 181 -5.87 6.97 28.85
C CYS A 181 -7.07 6.79 29.80
N ALA A 182 -6.87 6.87 31.13
CA ALA A 182 -7.95 6.82 32.11
C ALA A 182 -8.59 8.19 32.42
N ASN A 183 -8.12 9.26 31.79
CA ASN A 183 -8.67 10.60 31.99
C ASN A 183 -10.19 10.60 31.74
N PRO A 184 -11.02 11.17 32.66
CA PRO A 184 -12.46 11.25 32.47
C PRO A 184 -12.90 11.93 31.17
N GLN A 185 -12.11 12.89 30.68
CA GLN A 185 -12.29 13.42 29.33
C GLN A 185 -11.67 12.46 28.31
N PRO A 186 -12.46 11.84 27.41
CA PRO A 186 -11.94 10.95 26.40
C PRO A 186 -11.05 11.72 25.41
N HIS A 187 -10.12 11.01 24.78
CA HIS A 187 -9.22 11.57 23.78
C HIS A 187 -9.26 10.73 22.51
N GLY A 188 -9.07 11.38 21.37
CA GLY A 188 -9.06 10.76 20.05
C GLY A 188 -7.73 10.09 19.73
N HIS A 189 -7.83 9.01 18.95
CA HIS A 189 -6.72 8.44 18.19
C HIS A 189 -7.14 8.25 16.75
N ASP A 190 -6.14 8.24 15.87
CA ASP A 190 -6.30 7.81 14.50
C ASP A 190 -5.86 6.35 14.41
N TYR A 191 -6.77 5.51 13.95
CA TYR A 191 -6.56 4.08 13.76
C TYR A 191 -6.41 3.80 12.28
N ARG A 192 -5.47 2.91 11.95
CA ARG A 192 -5.32 2.33 10.63
C ARG A 192 -5.47 0.82 10.75
N PHE A 193 -6.27 0.23 9.87
CA PHE A 193 -6.38 -1.22 9.75
C PHE A 193 -6.33 -1.61 8.28
N GLU A 194 -5.95 -2.85 8.04
CA GLU A 194 -5.67 -3.37 6.70
C GLU A 194 -6.52 -4.62 6.48
N VAL A 195 -7.10 -4.72 5.30
CA VAL A 195 -7.90 -5.88 4.89
C VAL A 195 -7.24 -6.50 3.68
N THR A 196 -6.78 -7.73 3.84
CA THR A 196 -6.14 -8.51 2.77
C THR A 196 -7.08 -9.61 2.30
N VAL A 197 -7.22 -9.73 0.99
CA VAL A 197 -7.95 -10.82 0.32
C VAL A 197 -6.95 -11.61 -0.53
N ALA A 198 -6.83 -12.91 -0.27
CA ALA A 198 -5.99 -13.82 -1.03
C ALA A 198 -6.84 -14.63 -2.02
N GLY A 199 -6.36 -14.80 -3.25
CA GLY A 199 -7.02 -15.62 -4.24
C GLY A 199 -6.26 -15.71 -5.56
N GLU A 200 -6.77 -16.54 -6.47
CA GLU A 200 -6.30 -16.57 -7.84
C GLU A 200 -6.91 -15.40 -8.62
N PRO A 201 -6.10 -14.56 -9.30
CA PRO A 201 -6.62 -13.49 -10.13
C PRO A 201 -7.53 -14.06 -11.23
N ASP A 202 -8.67 -13.40 -11.44
CA ASP A 202 -9.51 -13.71 -12.59
C ASP A 202 -8.70 -13.53 -13.89
N PRO A 203 -8.70 -14.51 -14.81
CA PRO A 203 -7.78 -14.53 -15.95
C PRO A 203 -7.99 -13.37 -16.94
N ARG A 204 -9.13 -12.67 -16.84
CA ARG A 204 -9.51 -11.60 -17.76
C ARG A 204 -9.42 -10.23 -17.10
N THR A 205 -9.98 -10.07 -15.91
CA THR A 205 -9.96 -8.82 -15.15
C THR A 205 -8.69 -8.65 -14.32
N GLY A 206 -7.93 -9.73 -14.11
CA GLY A 206 -6.74 -9.72 -13.27
C GLY A 206 -7.02 -9.41 -11.80
N LEU A 207 -8.27 -9.32 -11.36
CA LEU A 207 -8.64 -8.96 -9.99
C LEU A 207 -8.74 -10.20 -9.11
N VAL A 208 -8.27 -10.08 -7.87
CA VAL A 208 -8.53 -11.08 -6.82
C VAL A 208 -9.85 -10.76 -6.11
N ALA A 209 -10.12 -9.48 -5.91
CA ALA A 209 -11.34 -9.00 -5.27
C ALA A 209 -11.81 -7.69 -5.91
N ASP A 210 -13.09 -7.39 -5.77
CA ASP A 210 -13.63 -6.07 -6.11
C ASP A 210 -13.38 -5.10 -4.95
N VAL A 211 -12.48 -4.13 -5.15
CA VAL A 211 -12.12 -3.12 -4.14
C VAL A 211 -13.32 -2.25 -3.76
N LYS A 212 -14.24 -1.98 -4.69
CA LYS A 212 -15.46 -1.23 -4.39
C LYS A 212 -16.36 -2.02 -3.46
N ALA A 213 -16.53 -3.32 -3.72
CA ALA A 213 -17.28 -4.19 -2.83
C ALA A 213 -16.63 -4.29 -1.44
N LEU A 214 -15.29 -4.27 -1.37
CA LEU A 214 -14.55 -4.24 -0.10
C LEU A 214 -14.81 -2.94 0.67
N ASP A 215 -14.72 -1.79 -0.02
CA ASP A 215 -15.00 -0.47 0.54
C ASP A 215 -16.44 -0.39 1.08
N GLU A 216 -17.42 -0.92 0.35
CA GLU A 216 -18.83 -0.99 0.77
C GLU A 216 -19.02 -1.90 2.00
N ALA A 217 -18.37 -3.06 2.02
CA ALA A 217 -18.44 -4.01 3.13
C ALA A 217 -17.85 -3.43 4.43
N VAL A 218 -16.78 -2.64 4.33
CA VAL A 218 -16.18 -1.92 5.47
C VAL A 218 -17.07 -0.77 5.92
N ALA A 219 -17.57 0.05 4.98
CA ALA A 219 -18.43 1.18 5.29
C ALA A 219 -19.75 0.75 5.97
N ALA A 220 -20.34 -0.37 5.57
CA ALA A 220 -21.56 -0.91 6.16
C ALA A 220 -21.40 -1.29 7.65
N ARG A 221 -20.18 -1.65 8.07
CA ARG A 221 -19.86 -2.02 9.46
C ARG A 221 -19.41 -0.83 10.32
N GLY A 222 -18.86 0.22 9.70
CA GLY A 222 -18.41 1.44 10.38
C GLY A 222 -19.53 2.43 10.73
N ARG A 223 -20.74 2.26 10.19
CA ARG A 223 -21.90 3.05 10.60
C ARG A 223 -22.50 2.46 11.89
N PRO A 224 -22.53 3.19 13.02
CA PRO A 224 -23.36 2.74 14.13
C PRO A 224 -24.79 2.58 13.61
N ARG A 225 -25.43 1.45 13.91
CA ARG A 225 -26.88 1.33 13.74
C ARG A 225 -27.47 2.47 14.54
N SER A 226 -28.04 3.47 13.86
CA SER A 226 -28.87 4.46 14.52
C SER A 226 -30.07 3.70 15.08
N GLY A 227 -29.97 3.29 16.36
CA GLY A 227 -31.14 2.95 17.14
C GLY A 227 -31.99 4.21 17.14
N SER A 228 -33.14 4.17 16.49
CA SER A 228 -34.09 5.27 16.48
C SER A 228 -34.45 5.62 17.91
N PRO A 229 -34.26 6.86 18.38
CA PRO A 229 -35.11 7.39 19.42
C PRO A 229 -36.37 7.87 18.71
N SER A 230 -37.51 7.27 19.03
CA SER A 230 -38.81 7.89 18.81
C SER A 230 -38.78 9.29 19.41
N GLY A 231 -38.80 10.31 18.55
CA GLY A 231 -38.73 11.71 18.96
C GLY A 231 -39.01 12.60 17.78
N SER A 232 -40.28 12.93 17.58
CA SER A 232 -40.75 13.96 16.66
C SER A 232 -40.07 15.29 16.98
N GLY A 233 -39.29 15.82 16.03
CA GLY A 233 -38.70 17.15 16.13
C GLY A 233 -38.21 17.60 14.76
N SER A 234 -39.00 18.44 14.09
CA SER A 234 -38.63 19.11 12.86
C SER A 234 -37.48 20.09 13.10
N SER A 235 -36.46 20.10 12.24
CA SER A 235 -35.87 21.35 11.75
C SER A 235 -34.90 21.14 10.58
N SER A 236 -35.22 21.86 9.51
CA SER A 236 -34.39 22.49 8.48
C SER A 236 -32.98 21.99 8.16
N HIS A 237 -32.82 21.67 6.88
CA HIS A 237 -31.59 21.65 6.10
C HIS A 237 -30.51 22.66 6.53
N ARG A 238 -29.27 22.16 6.65
CA ARG A 238 -28.09 22.92 6.24
C ARG A 238 -27.04 21.95 5.68
N THR A 239 -26.77 22.11 4.39
CA THR A 239 -25.71 21.44 3.65
C THR A 239 -24.36 22.02 4.07
N SER A 240 -23.38 21.14 4.31
CA SER A 240 -22.00 21.51 4.62
C SER A 240 -21.12 21.16 3.41
N PRO A 241 -20.34 22.09 2.82
CA PRO A 241 -19.34 21.72 1.84
C PRO A 241 -18.01 21.43 2.55
N ALA A 242 -17.50 20.21 2.34
CA ALA A 242 -16.14 19.84 2.68
C ALA A 242 -15.25 20.02 1.45
N SER A 243 -14.28 20.95 1.53
CA SER A 243 -13.03 20.93 0.76
C SER A 243 -12.17 22.14 1.13
N ARG A 244 -10.98 21.92 1.69
CA ARG A 244 -9.77 22.78 1.64
C ARG A 244 -8.63 21.98 2.29
N GLU A 245 -7.83 21.31 1.47
CA GLU A 245 -6.50 21.77 1.02
C GLU A 245 -5.45 21.76 2.14
N TRP A 246 -4.69 20.67 2.20
CA TRP A 246 -3.47 20.58 2.99
C TRP A 246 -2.32 21.22 2.18
N SER A 247 -2.08 22.51 2.40
CA SER A 247 -0.92 23.20 1.83
C SER A 247 0.31 22.94 2.72
N SER A 248 1.28 22.20 2.19
CA SER A 248 2.57 21.98 2.85
C SER A 248 3.45 23.21 2.67
N THR A 249 3.52 24.08 3.68
CA THR A 249 4.52 25.15 3.71
C THR A 249 5.87 24.56 4.13
N ARG A 250 6.74 24.28 3.15
CA ARG A 250 8.16 24.04 3.40
C ARG A 250 8.78 25.32 3.99
N ARG A 251 9.23 25.27 5.24
CA ARG A 251 10.13 26.28 5.80
C ARG A 251 11.47 26.20 5.07
N ARG A 252 11.86 27.27 4.38
CA ARG A 252 13.23 27.47 3.89
C ARG A 252 14.14 27.78 5.08
N ALA A 253 15.24 27.03 5.19
CA ALA A 253 16.35 27.36 6.08
C ALA A 253 17.10 28.60 5.56
N PRO A 254 17.70 29.44 6.43
CA PRO A 254 18.45 30.62 6.01
C PRO A 254 19.78 30.23 5.36
N ARG A 255 20.07 30.84 4.21
CA ARG A 255 21.38 30.74 3.54
C ARG A 255 22.40 31.60 4.29
N SER A 256 23.49 30.97 4.73
CA SER A 256 24.71 31.64 5.21
C SER A 256 25.34 32.44 4.07
N ARG A 257 25.58 33.74 4.30
CA ARG A 257 26.36 34.61 3.41
C ARG A 257 27.85 34.29 3.61
N THR A 258 28.49 33.72 2.60
CA THR A 258 29.94 33.79 2.43
C THR A 258 30.30 35.20 1.94
N ARG A 259 31.26 35.84 2.62
CA ARG A 259 31.89 37.09 2.16
C ARG A 259 33.04 36.70 1.24
N ASP A 260 33.08 37.30 0.06
CA ASP A 260 34.27 37.32 -0.80
C ASP A 260 35.36 38.21 -0.18
N PRO A 261 36.66 37.93 -0.42
CA PRO A 261 37.76 38.79 -0.01
C PRO A 261 37.92 39.99 -0.98
N PRO A 262 38.55 41.09 -0.55
CA PRO A 262 38.81 42.23 -1.42
C PRO A 262 40.02 41.96 -2.34
N ASP A 263 39.91 42.45 -3.57
CA ASP A 263 41.01 42.58 -4.52
C ASP A 263 41.98 43.69 -4.05
N ASP A 264 43.26 43.34 -3.90
CA ASP A 264 44.46 44.12 -4.19
C ASP A 264 45.71 43.21 -4.17
#